data_AF-A0A1T1GR99-F1
#
_entry.id   AF-A0A1T1GR99-F1
#
_cell.length_a   1.000
_cell.length_b   1.000
_cell.length_c   1.000
_cell.angle_alpha   90.00
_cell.angle_beta   90.00
_cell.angle_gamma   90.00
#
_symmetry.space_group_name_H-M   'P 1'
#
loop_
_entity.id
_entity.type
_entity.pdbx_description
1 polymer ?
#
loop_
_entity_poly.entity_id
_entity_poly.type
_entity_poly.pdbx_seq_one_letter_code
_entity_poly.pdbx_strand_id
1 'polypeptide(L)'
;MTRTTQFSGIFILALLAAVIATFCDAIHVYTQALSYPNPLFFHQAWWVFPGFFIAFAFMAFSYIQLTQRLKHYVMTQLSCHHDGTAPLVESLILFAIVYILSGFGNFHPEVLCWIFYLSFFIRWLFSYERTWLLILAIMLAIGGMFFEGLLAEFALVKYRHEDIYNVPYWLGGIYMHGAFALRAGMRRFVYR
;
A
#
# COMPACT_ATOMS: atom_id res chain seq x y z
N MET A 1 -9.83 22.95 14.71
CA MET A 1 -8.85 22.05 15.31
C MET A 1 -7.51 22.23 14.61
N THR A 2 -6.46 22.58 15.35
CA THR A 2 -5.09 22.70 14.82
C THR A 2 -4.53 21.31 14.57
N ARG A 3 -4.21 20.97 13.31
CA ARG A 3 -3.56 19.70 12.95
C ARG A 3 -2.15 19.71 13.53
N THR A 4 -1.86 18.88 14.52
CA THR A 4 -0.49 18.71 15.01
C THR A 4 0.12 17.44 14.39
N THR A 5 1.37 17.54 13.94
CA THR A 5 2.07 16.46 13.21
C THR A 5 3.29 16.03 14.02
N GLN A 6 3.34 14.75 14.36
CA GLN A 6 4.49 14.13 15.00
C GLN A 6 5.34 13.43 13.93
N PHE A 7 6.42 14.09 13.49
CA PHE A 7 7.29 13.56 12.43
C PHE A 7 7.95 12.21 12.79
N SER A 8 8.25 11.95 14.07
CA SER A 8 8.76 10.64 14.51
C SER A 8 7.77 9.50 14.25
N GLY A 9 6.47 9.81 14.11
CA GLY A 9 5.44 8.85 13.73
C GLY A 9 5.62 8.28 12.31
N ILE A 10 6.25 9.04 11.41
CA ILE A 10 6.56 8.56 10.05
C ILE A 10 7.50 7.37 10.11
N PHE A 11 8.51 7.41 10.98
CA PHE A 11 9.44 6.31 11.16
C PHE A 11 8.73 5.03 11.63
N ILE A 12 7.86 5.16 12.64
CA ILE A 12 7.10 4.02 13.18
C ILE A 12 6.17 3.42 12.11
N LEU A 13 5.46 4.28 11.38
CA LEU A 13 4.59 3.87 10.28
C LEU A 13 5.38 3.14 9.20
N ALA A 14 6.48 3.74 8.73
CA ALA A 14 7.31 3.18 7.67
C ALA A 14 7.93 1.85 8.06
N LEU A 15 8.42 1.74 9.30
CA LEU A 15 8.99 0.51 9.83
C LEU A 15 7.95 -0.61 9.89
N LEU A 16 6.78 -0.34 10.48
CA LEU A 16 5.71 -1.34 10.58
C LEU A 16 5.22 -1.79 9.20
N ALA A 17 5.00 -0.84 8.30
CA ALA A 17 4.53 -1.11 6.95
C ALA A 17 5.58 -1.91 6.15
N ALA A 18 6.88 -1.59 6.29
CA ALA A 18 7.95 -2.33 5.66
C ALA A 18 8.03 -3.78 6.16
N VAL A 19 7.91 -4.02 7.47
CA VAL A 19 7.88 -5.39 8.02
C VAL A 19 6.74 -6.21 7.41
N ILE A 20 5.53 -5.64 7.36
CA ILE A 20 4.35 -6.33 6.82
C ILE A 20 4.51 -6.57 5.31
N ALA A 21 4.92 -5.55 4.55
CA ALA A 21 5.09 -5.67 3.10
C ALA A 21 6.19 -6.67 2.73
N THR A 22 7.34 -6.64 3.42
CA THR A 22 8.41 -7.63 3.22
C THR A 22 7.92 -9.05 3.52
N PHE A 23 7.15 -9.24 4.60
CA PHE A 23 6.57 -10.55 4.90
C PHE A 23 5.61 -11.01 3.79
N CYS A 24 4.70 -10.15 3.33
CA CYS A 24 3.77 -10.48 2.26
C CYS A 24 4.48 -10.72 0.92
N ASP A 25 5.53 -9.97 0.61
CA ASP A 25 6.37 -10.17 -0.57
C ASP A 25 7.12 -11.51 -0.51
N ALA A 26 7.56 -11.96 0.67
CA ALA A 26 8.13 -13.31 0.83
C ALA A 26 7.12 -14.40 0.46
N ILE A 27 5.83 -14.19 0.72
CA ILE A 27 4.77 -15.10 0.25
C ILE A 27 4.64 -15.05 -1.27
N HIS A 28 4.72 -13.88 -1.90
CA HIS A 28 4.73 -13.79 -3.36
C HIS A 28 5.89 -14.56 -3.99
N VAL A 29 7.07 -14.48 -3.39
CA VAL A 29 8.23 -15.26 -3.86
C VAL A 29 7.98 -16.75 -3.66
N TYR A 30 7.49 -17.16 -2.49
CA TYR A 30 7.17 -18.56 -2.19
C TYR A 30 6.14 -19.15 -3.15
N THR A 31 5.09 -18.40 -3.49
CA THR A 31 4.04 -18.83 -4.42
C THR A 31 4.39 -18.57 -5.89
N GLN A 32 5.61 -18.10 -6.16
CA GLN A 32 6.10 -17.75 -7.50
C GLN A 32 5.22 -16.72 -8.22
N ALA A 33 4.56 -15.83 -7.49
CA ALA A 33 3.86 -14.68 -8.07
C ALA A 33 4.87 -13.66 -8.64
N LEU A 34 6.04 -13.55 -8.00
CA LEU A 34 7.20 -12.79 -8.49
C LEU A 34 8.51 -13.49 -8.10
N SER A 35 9.62 -13.03 -8.70
CA SER A 35 10.96 -13.52 -8.41
C SER A 35 12.00 -12.40 -8.51
N TYR A 36 13.13 -12.58 -7.81
CA TYR A 36 14.26 -11.66 -7.81
C TYR A 36 15.49 -12.35 -8.44
N PRO A 37 16.32 -11.65 -9.25
CA PRO A 37 17.46 -12.25 -9.94
C PRO A 37 18.64 -12.60 -9.01
N ASN A 38 18.83 -11.84 -7.91
CA ASN A 38 19.93 -12.03 -6.95
C ASN A 38 19.38 -12.06 -5.51
N PRO A 39 18.67 -13.14 -5.15
CA PRO A 39 18.05 -13.24 -3.83
C PRO A 39 19.07 -13.48 -2.72
N LEU A 40 18.76 -13.01 -1.51
CA LEU A 40 19.58 -13.20 -0.32
C LEU A 40 18.76 -13.75 0.86
N PHE A 41 17.68 -13.07 1.26
CA PHE A 41 16.86 -13.43 2.42
C PHE A 41 15.48 -13.92 1.97
N PHE A 42 15.10 -15.15 2.31
CA PHE A 42 13.79 -15.73 1.92
C PHE A 42 13.48 -15.62 0.43
N HIS A 43 14.51 -15.76 -0.41
CA HIS A 43 14.42 -15.57 -1.86
C HIS A 43 14.08 -14.13 -2.33
N GLN A 44 14.14 -13.14 -1.43
CA GLN A 44 14.00 -11.72 -1.71
C GLN A 44 15.37 -11.07 -1.91
N ALA A 45 15.43 -10.00 -2.71
CA ALA A 45 16.64 -9.18 -2.81
C ALA A 45 16.89 -8.40 -1.50
N TRP A 46 18.16 -8.10 -1.20
CA TRP A 46 18.54 -7.40 0.05
C TRP A 46 17.87 -6.03 0.22
N TRP A 47 17.53 -5.38 -0.89
CA TRP A 47 16.96 -4.03 -0.90
C TRP A 47 15.44 -4.01 -0.71
N VAL A 48 14.74 -5.16 -0.69
CA VAL A 48 13.27 -5.21 -0.58
C VAL A 48 12.77 -4.52 0.68
N PHE A 49 13.32 -4.86 1.84
CA PHE A 49 12.94 -4.21 3.10
C PHE A 49 13.33 -2.72 3.16
N PRO A 50 14.59 -2.31 2.85
CA PRO A 50 14.93 -0.90 2.74
C PRO A 50 14.06 -0.12 1.74
N GLY A 51 13.74 -0.74 0.60
CA GLY A 51 12.89 -0.17 -0.45
C GLY A 51 11.49 0.11 0.05
N PHE A 52 10.84 -0.86 0.70
CA PHE A 52 9.54 -0.65 1.33
C PHE A 52 9.60 0.42 2.42
N PHE A 53 10.63 0.43 3.28
CA PHE A 53 10.78 1.46 4.31
C PHE A 53 10.84 2.87 3.70
N ILE A 54 11.66 3.07 2.67
CA ILE A 54 11.77 4.35 1.96
C ILE A 54 10.43 4.72 1.29
N ALA A 55 9.79 3.76 0.62
CA ALA A 55 8.52 3.97 -0.05
C ALA A 55 7.42 4.41 0.93
N PHE A 56 7.26 3.73 2.08
CA PHE A 56 6.25 4.10 3.07
C PHE A 56 6.57 5.43 3.77
N ALA A 57 7.84 5.74 4.02
CA ALA A 57 8.24 7.06 4.52
C ALA A 57 7.88 8.16 3.51
N PHE A 58 8.15 7.94 2.22
CA PHE A 58 7.78 8.86 1.14
C PHE A 58 6.26 9.02 1.00
N MET A 59 5.49 7.93 1.10
CA MET A 59 4.03 7.97 1.08
C MET A 59 3.48 8.76 2.26
N ALA A 60 3.99 8.56 3.48
CA ALA A 60 3.58 9.29 4.67
C ALA A 60 3.89 10.80 4.55
N PHE A 61 5.08 11.15 4.05
CA PHE A 61 5.44 12.54 3.78
C PHE A 61 4.53 13.17 2.72
N SER A 62 4.29 12.47 1.61
CA SER A 62 3.41 12.90 0.52
C SER A 62 1.97 13.09 0.99
N TYR A 63 1.49 12.22 1.90
CA TYR A 63 0.18 12.35 2.52
C TYR A 63 0.04 13.69 3.26
N ILE A 64 1.04 14.10 4.05
CA ILE A 64 1.02 15.39 4.77
C ILE A 64 0.95 16.55 3.78
N GLN A 65 1.80 16.53 2.75
CA GLN A 65 1.82 17.59 1.73
C GLN A 65 0.48 17.69 0.98
N LEU A 66 -0.07 16.53 0.62
CA LEU A 66 -1.32 16.45 -0.15
C LEU A 66 -2.52 16.90 0.67
N THR A 67 -2.63 16.51 1.96
CA THR A 67 -3.72 16.99 2.82
C THR A 67 -3.67 18.49 3.08
N GLN A 68 -2.48 19.09 3.08
CA GLN A 68 -2.32 20.54 3.21
C GLN A 68 -2.76 21.27 1.94
N ARG A 69 -2.35 20.77 0.77
CA ARG A 69 -2.71 21.37 -0.53
C ARG A 69 -4.20 21.24 -0.85
N LEU A 70 -4.81 20.10 -0.52
CA LEU A 70 -6.19 19.80 -0.87
C LEU A 70 -7.21 20.13 0.23
N LYS A 71 -6.79 20.72 1.36
CA LYS A 71 -7.67 20.99 2.52
C LYS A 71 -8.91 21.83 2.19
N HIS A 72 -8.85 22.67 1.16
CA HIS A 72 -9.94 23.55 0.73
C HIS A 72 -10.88 22.89 -0.30
N TYR A 73 -10.44 21.83 -0.96
CA TYR A 73 -11.18 21.15 -2.03
C TYR A 73 -11.79 19.82 -1.58
N VAL A 74 -11.18 19.19 -0.58
CA VAL A 74 -11.55 17.84 -0.13
C VAL A 74 -11.61 17.79 1.39
N MET A 75 -12.69 17.22 1.91
CA MET A 75 -12.83 16.95 3.34
C MET A 75 -11.76 15.95 3.79
N THR A 76 -10.93 16.38 4.73
CA THR A 76 -9.78 15.62 5.28
C THR A 76 -9.67 15.77 6.80
N GLN A 77 -10.74 16.23 7.45
CA GLN A 77 -10.79 16.49 8.89
C GLN A 77 -10.65 15.19 9.69
N LEU A 78 -11.45 14.18 9.37
CA LEU A 78 -11.42 12.88 10.05
C LEU A 78 -10.14 12.10 9.73
N SER A 79 -9.68 12.19 8.48
CA SER A 79 -8.45 11.54 7.99
C SER A 79 -7.16 12.18 8.52
N CYS A 80 -7.25 13.35 9.16
CA CYS A 80 -6.15 14.03 9.85
C CYS A 80 -6.35 14.12 11.37
N HIS A 81 -7.34 13.42 11.91
CA HIS A 81 -7.59 13.36 13.35
C HIS A 81 -6.95 12.10 13.95
N HIS A 82 -6.40 12.23 15.16
CA HIS A 82 -5.85 11.10 15.89
C HIS A 82 -6.91 10.02 16.11
N ASP A 83 -6.55 8.75 16.02
CA ASP A 83 -7.48 7.65 16.26
C ASP A 83 -6.82 6.47 16.96
N GLY A 84 -7.65 5.59 17.53
CA GLY A 84 -7.22 4.41 18.26
C GLY A 84 -6.54 3.36 17.38
N THR A 85 -6.06 2.30 18.03
CA THR A 85 -5.30 1.22 17.38
C THR A 85 -6.19 0.25 16.60
N ALA A 86 -7.48 0.11 16.95
CA ALA A 86 -8.37 -0.86 16.31
C ALA A 86 -8.56 -0.63 14.80
N PRO A 87 -8.85 0.59 14.30
CA PRO A 87 -8.95 0.85 12.86
C PRO A 87 -7.63 0.61 12.10
N LEU A 88 -6.49 0.81 12.76
CA LEU A 88 -5.18 0.49 12.21
C LEU A 88 -5.03 -1.03 12.03
N VAL A 89 -5.29 -1.80 13.07
CA VAL A 89 -5.16 -3.27 13.04
C VAL A 89 -6.09 -3.86 11.99
N GLU A 90 -7.36 -3.44 11.94
CA GLU A 90 -8.31 -3.88 10.92
C GLU A 90 -7.79 -3.59 9.50
N SER A 91 -7.32 -2.36 9.26
CA SER A 91 -6.82 -1.96 7.95
C SER A 91 -5.57 -2.73 7.54
N LEU A 92 -4.65 -2.98 8.48
CA LEU A 92 -3.42 -3.76 8.25
C LEU A 92 -3.73 -5.23 7.98
N ILE A 93 -4.64 -5.84 8.74
CA ILE A 93 -5.05 -7.23 8.54
C ILE A 93 -5.69 -7.39 7.15
N LEU A 94 -6.63 -6.51 6.80
CA LEU A 94 -7.30 -6.61 5.49
C LEU A 94 -6.33 -6.35 4.33
N PHE A 95 -5.39 -5.43 4.49
CA PHE A 95 -4.31 -5.23 3.51
C PHE A 95 -3.44 -6.47 3.38
N ALA A 96 -2.98 -7.05 4.49
CA ALA A 96 -2.14 -8.25 4.48
C ALA A 96 -2.89 -9.46 3.89
N ILE A 97 -4.18 -9.63 4.18
CA ILE A 97 -5.01 -10.69 3.58
C ILE A 97 -5.07 -10.53 2.06
N VAL A 98 -5.37 -9.34 1.56
CA VAL A 98 -5.41 -9.06 0.10
C VAL A 98 -4.04 -9.35 -0.54
N TYR A 99 -2.96 -8.91 0.10
CA TYR A 99 -1.60 -9.17 -0.37
C TYR A 99 -1.29 -10.68 -0.39
N ILE A 100 -1.57 -11.41 0.69
CA ILE A 100 -1.35 -12.86 0.76
C ILE A 100 -2.19 -13.60 -0.28
N LEU A 101 -3.47 -13.25 -0.43
CA LEU A 101 -4.36 -13.84 -1.43
C LEU A 101 -3.83 -13.67 -2.84
N SER A 102 -3.22 -12.53 -3.16
CA SER A 102 -2.62 -12.32 -4.49
C SER A 102 -1.43 -13.24 -4.74
N GLY A 103 -0.69 -13.63 -3.70
CA GLY A 103 0.33 -14.65 -3.78
C GLY A 103 -0.25 -16.00 -4.19
N PHE A 104 -1.29 -16.48 -3.50
CA PHE A 104 -1.86 -17.81 -3.78
C PHE A 104 -2.74 -17.87 -5.04
N GLY A 105 -3.46 -16.79 -5.34
CA GLY A 105 -4.35 -16.70 -6.49
C GLY A 105 -3.67 -16.28 -7.79
N ASN A 106 -2.34 -16.16 -7.83
CA ASN A 106 -1.60 -15.59 -8.97
C ASN A 106 -1.81 -16.35 -10.30
N PHE A 107 -2.26 -17.60 -10.24
CA PHE A 107 -2.62 -18.43 -11.40
C PHE A 107 -3.94 -18.02 -12.09
N HIS A 108 -4.77 -17.22 -11.41
CA HIS A 108 -6.06 -16.71 -11.90
C HIS A 108 -6.13 -15.18 -11.73
N PRO A 109 -5.26 -14.42 -12.43
CA PRO A 109 -5.10 -12.98 -12.23
C PRO A 109 -6.39 -12.18 -12.46
N GLU A 110 -7.26 -12.63 -13.36
CA GLU A 110 -8.58 -12.04 -13.61
C GLU A 110 -9.52 -12.15 -12.41
N VAL A 111 -9.49 -13.28 -11.70
CA VAL A 111 -10.30 -13.50 -10.49
C VAL A 111 -9.81 -12.60 -9.36
N LEU A 112 -8.49 -12.47 -9.21
CA LEU A 112 -7.89 -11.55 -8.24
C LEU A 112 -8.29 -10.09 -8.50
N CYS A 113 -8.33 -9.66 -9.76
CA CYS A 113 -8.81 -8.32 -10.12
C CYS A 113 -10.23 -8.10 -9.60
N TRP A 114 -11.16 -9.01 -9.90
CA TRP A 114 -12.54 -8.90 -9.43
C TRP A 114 -12.61 -8.84 -7.90
N ILE A 115 -11.91 -9.73 -7.20
CA ILE A 115 -11.92 -9.77 -5.73
C ILE A 115 -11.39 -8.45 -5.15
N PHE A 116 -10.25 -7.96 -5.61
CA PHE A 116 -9.63 -6.77 -5.02
C PHE A 116 -10.36 -5.49 -5.36
N TYR A 117 -10.72 -5.27 -6.62
CA TYR A 117 -11.43 -4.04 -7.00
C TYR A 117 -12.86 -4.01 -6.42
N LEU A 118 -13.58 -5.14 -6.38
CA LEU A 118 -14.92 -5.18 -5.79
C LEU A 118 -14.87 -5.02 -4.27
N SER A 119 -13.94 -5.70 -3.58
CA SER A 119 -13.81 -5.55 -2.12
C SER A 119 -13.31 -4.17 -1.72
N PHE A 120 -12.41 -3.55 -2.50
CA PHE A 120 -12.07 -2.14 -2.35
C PHE A 120 -13.31 -1.26 -2.52
N PHE A 121 -14.08 -1.45 -3.59
CA PHE A 121 -15.27 -0.65 -3.88
C PHE A 121 -16.29 -0.71 -2.74
N ILE A 122 -16.57 -1.91 -2.22
CA ILE A 122 -17.45 -2.10 -1.06
C ILE A 122 -16.90 -1.33 0.15
N ARG A 123 -15.63 -1.55 0.52
CA ARG A 123 -15.02 -0.86 1.68
C ARG A 123 -15.02 0.66 1.51
N TRP A 124 -14.82 1.14 0.28
CA TRP A 124 -14.83 2.56 -0.07
C TRP A 124 -16.22 3.18 0.12
N LEU A 125 -17.29 2.49 -0.31
CA LEU A 125 -18.67 2.95 -0.13
C LEU A 125 -19.04 3.18 1.34
N PHE A 126 -18.55 2.32 2.24
CA PHE A 126 -18.79 2.40 3.68
C PHE A 126 -17.75 3.22 4.45
N SER A 127 -16.87 3.95 3.76
CA SER A 127 -15.87 4.80 4.40
C SER A 127 -16.31 6.25 4.54
N TYR A 128 -15.74 6.96 5.51
CA TYR A 128 -15.84 8.42 5.58
C TYR A 128 -14.81 9.08 4.66
N GLU A 129 -15.06 10.34 4.29
CA GLU A 129 -14.18 11.15 3.42
C GLU A 129 -13.80 10.40 2.13
N ARG A 130 -14.81 9.79 1.50
CA ARG A 130 -14.69 8.89 0.33
C ARG A 130 -13.88 9.47 -0.81
N THR A 131 -14.05 10.77 -1.10
CA THR A 131 -13.30 11.46 -2.16
C THR A 131 -11.81 11.51 -1.86
N TRP A 132 -11.44 11.82 -0.60
CA TRP A 132 -10.04 11.82 -0.18
C TRP A 132 -9.42 10.43 -0.31
N LEU A 133 -10.13 9.42 0.21
CA LEU A 133 -9.68 8.04 0.15
C LEU A 133 -9.55 7.54 -1.29
N LEU A 134 -10.46 7.93 -2.19
CA LEU A 134 -10.40 7.55 -3.61
C LEU A 134 -9.17 8.17 -4.30
N ILE A 135 -8.90 9.46 -4.05
CA ILE A 135 -7.69 10.14 -4.57
C ILE A 135 -6.44 9.38 -4.11
N LEU A 136 -6.33 9.08 -2.82
CA LEU A 136 -5.21 8.31 -2.30
C LEU A 136 -5.10 6.93 -2.93
N ALA A 137 -6.21 6.20 -3.04
CA ALA A 137 -6.22 4.85 -3.61
C ALA A 137 -5.76 4.85 -5.08
N ILE A 138 -6.24 5.79 -5.88
CA ILE A 138 -5.82 5.94 -7.29
C ILE A 138 -4.32 6.31 -7.37
N MET A 139 -3.87 7.26 -6.56
CA MET A 139 -2.46 7.66 -6.54
C MET A 139 -1.54 6.50 -6.13
N LEU A 140 -1.92 5.72 -5.12
CA LEU A 140 -1.17 4.54 -4.70
C LEU A 140 -1.21 3.45 -5.78
N ALA A 141 -2.36 3.18 -6.40
CA ALA A 141 -2.48 2.17 -7.44
C ALA A 141 -1.58 2.49 -8.64
N ILE A 142 -1.70 3.69 -9.18
CA ILE A 142 -0.92 4.13 -10.35
C ILE A 142 0.56 4.25 -9.96
N GLY A 143 0.87 4.92 -8.85
CA GLY A 143 2.24 5.15 -8.42
C GLY A 143 2.97 3.84 -8.08
N GLY A 144 2.31 2.96 -7.33
CA GLY A 144 2.84 1.64 -6.96
C GLY A 144 3.11 0.76 -8.17
N MET A 145 2.11 0.59 -9.05
CA MET A 145 2.29 -0.17 -10.29
C MET A 145 3.39 0.42 -11.19
N PHE A 146 3.47 1.75 -11.28
CA PHE A 146 4.52 2.40 -12.07
C PHE A 146 5.92 2.16 -11.49
N PHE A 147 6.11 2.33 -10.18
CA PHE A 147 7.42 2.08 -9.55
C PHE A 147 7.83 0.62 -9.64
N GLU A 148 6.90 -0.31 -9.44
CA GLU A 148 7.19 -1.74 -9.60
C GLU A 148 7.46 -2.13 -11.06
N GLY A 149 6.73 -1.53 -12.01
CA GLY A 149 7.01 -1.69 -13.43
C GLY A 149 8.39 -1.17 -13.83
N LEU A 150 8.86 -0.07 -13.22
CA LEU A 150 10.24 0.40 -13.37
C LEU A 150 11.24 -0.60 -12.80
N LEU A 151 10.99 -1.15 -11.61
CA LEU A 151 11.87 -2.18 -11.04
C LEU A 151 11.95 -3.40 -11.96
N ALA A 152 10.83 -3.80 -12.57
CA ALA A 152 10.78 -4.90 -13.51
C ALA A 152 11.47 -4.58 -14.84
N GLU A 153 11.34 -3.34 -15.34
CA GLU A 153 12.05 -2.86 -16.53
C GLU A 153 13.59 -2.91 -16.33
N PHE A 154 14.06 -2.57 -15.14
CA PHE A 154 15.48 -2.72 -14.76
C PHE A 154 15.88 -4.14 -14.37
N ALA A 155 15.02 -5.13 -14.62
CA ALA A 155 15.21 -6.54 -14.28
C ALA A 155 15.52 -6.79 -12.79
N LEU A 156 15.08 -5.90 -11.89
CA LEU A 156 15.28 -6.02 -10.45
C LEU A 156 14.25 -6.95 -9.80
N VAL A 157 13.07 -7.07 -10.40
CA VAL A 157 11.99 -7.99 -10.02
C VAL A 157 11.34 -8.52 -11.30
N LYS A 158 10.78 -9.73 -11.27
CA LYS A 158 10.00 -10.26 -12.39
C LYS A 158 8.71 -10.87 -11.89
N TYR A 159 7.59 -10.39 -12.42
CA TYR A 159 6.28 -10.96 -12.16
C TYR A 159 6.03 -12.21 -13.01
N ARG A 160 5.21 -13.13 -12.51
CA ARG A 160 4.80 -14.31 -13.28
C ARG A 160 3.90 -13.95 -14.45
N HIS A 161 2.93 -13.09 -14.17
CA HIS A 161 1.96 -12.58 -15.12
C HIS A 161 2.08 -11.06 -15.16
N GLU A 162 2.21 -10.54 -16.37
CA GLU A 162 2.42 -9.12 -16.64
C GLU A 162 1.31 -8.67 -17.58
N ASP A 163 0.53 -7.67 -17.16
CA ASP A 163 -0.61 -7.17 -17.94
C ASP A 163 -0.40 -5.73 -18.40
N ILE A 164 0.23 -4.90 -17.56
CA ILE A 164 0.49 -3.50 -17.82
C ILE A 164 1.83 -3.10 -17.23
N TYR A 165 2.70 -2.53 -18.07
CA TYR A 165 4.00 -2.03 -17.65
C TYR A 165 4.77 -3.02 -16.74
N ASN A 166 4.93 -4.25 -17.22
CA ASN A 166 5.67 -5.35 -16.55
C ASN A 166 5.09 -5.80 -15.20
N VAL A 167 3.85 -5.44 -14.86
CA VAL A 167 3.16 -5.83 -13.62
C VAL A 167 1.73 -6.31 -13.87
N PRO A 168 1.13 -7.12 -12.97
CA PRO A 168 -0.24 -7.59 -13.13
C PRO A 168 -1.29 -6.55 -12.74
N TYR A 169 -2.47 -6.58 -13.36
CA TYR A 169 -3.55 -5.62 -13.08
C TYR A 169 -4.09 -5.68 -11.65
N TRP A 170 -4.05 -6.85 -11.01
CA TRP A 170 -4.52 -7.01 -9.64
C TRP A 170 -3.65 -6.25 -8.63
N LEU A 171 -2.41 -5.89 -9.00
CA LEU A 171 -1.48 -5.14 -8.15
C LEU A 171 -2.07 -3.78 -7.77
N GLY A 172 -2.74 -3.11 -8.71
CA GLY A 172 -3.45 -1.86 -8.45
C GLY A 172 -4.46 -2.01 -7.32
N GLY A 173 -5.22 -3.11 -7.29
CA GLY A 173 -6.18 -3.42 -6.23
C GLY A 173 -5.52 -3.53 -4.84
N ILE A 174 -4.35 -4.18 -4.73
CA ILE A 174 -3.58 -4.25 -3.48
C ILE A 174 -3.21 -2.85 -3.00
N TYR A 175 -2.67 -2.02 -3.89
CA TYR A 175 -2.29 -0.65 -3.57
C TYR A 175 -3.50 0.22 -3.15
N MET A 176 -4.67 0.02 -3.76
CA MET A 176 -5.90 0.68 -3.32
C MET A 176 -6.28 0.28 -1.89
N HIS A 177 -6.13 -0.99 -1.51
CA HIS A 177 -6.29 -1.41 -0.12
C HIS A 177 -5.21 -0.82 0.82
N GLY A 178 -3.99 -0.64 0.31
CA GLY A 178 -2.91 0.08 0.98
C GLY A 178 -3.29 1.50 1.39
N ALA A 179 -4.18 2.18 0.65
CA ALA A 179 -4.66 3.52 1.00
C ALA A 179 -5.43 3.56 2.34
N PHE A 180 -6.18 2.50 2.67
CA PHE A 180 -6.83 2.38 3.98
C PHE A 180 -5.81 2.24 5.09
N ALA A 181 -4.82 1.34 4.91
CA ALA A 181 -3.77 1.09 5.88
C ALA A 181 -2.90 2.33 6.10
N LEU A 182 -2.49 3.02 5.02
CA LEU A 182 -1.75 4.27 5.08
C LEU A 182 -2.54 5.33 5.85
N ARG A 183 -3.83 5.56 5.51
CA ARG A 183 -4.67 6.53 6.21
C ARG A 183 -4.79 6.20 7.71
N ALA A 184 -5.02 4.94 8.06
CA ALA A 184 -5.12 4.52 9.46
C ALA A 184 -3.79 4.69 10.21
N GLY A 185 -2.67 4.36 9.57
CA GLY A 185 -1.31 4.59 10.10
C GLY A 185 -1.01 6.06 10.34
N MET A 186 -1.36 6.93 9.38
CA MET A 186 -1.18 8.37 9.52
C MET A 186 -1.97 8.91 10.71
N ARG A 187 -3.23 8.50 10.88
CA ARG A 187 -4.07 8.91 12.02
C ARG A 187 -3.53 8.40 13.36
N ARG A 188 -2.98 7.18 13.39
CA ARG A 188 -2.48 6.59 14.64
C ARG A 188 -1.13 7.12 15.09
N PHE A 189 -0.20 7.31 14.16
CA PHE A 189 1.21 7.59 14.47
C PHE A 189 1.63 9.02 14.20
N VAL A 190 1.04 9.67 13.18
CA VAL A 190 1.53 10.95 12.67
C VAL A 190 0.66 12.12 13.12
N TYR A 191 -0.66 11.99 13.07
CA TYR A 191 -1.56 13.06 13.51
C TYR A 191 -1.88 12.98 15.01
N ARG A 192 -1.89 14.14 15.65
CA ARG A 192 -2.26 14.36 17.05
C ARG A 192 -3.25 15.51 17.17
#